data_AF-J7J1T2-F1
#
_entry.id   AF-J7J1T2-F1
#
_cell.length_a   1.000
_cell.length_b   1.000
_cell.length_c   1.000
_cell.angle_alpha   90.00
_cell.angle_beta   90.00
_cell.angle_gamma   90.00
#
_symmetry.space_group_name_H-M   'P 1'
#
loop_
_entity.id
_entity.type
_entity.pdbx_description
1 polymer ?
#
loop_
_entity_poly.entity_id
_entity_poly.type
_entity_poly.pdbx_seq_one_letter_code
_entity_poly.pdbx_strand_id
1 'polypeptide(L)'
;MSEQYQEAWRTYFAKNGYQPLLQMETDGPESFIIEEFCNDDGTVPEELSEIYLLCNESGVPCELLLVLDVSDGWKEDAIKALCREWDERILSFLNFGSLPGREQQSQYLLKYNVMQILLSDPVIARCAAAMSEEKSTNISRKLFVSIENGDVTESDLSMLPFYFDQLTQGTTASESESELEQILPRRDKVMCLYETYTTEKAFSEEEVAAVKEWLGNAKN
;
A
#
# COMPACT_ATOMS: atom_id res chain seq x y z
N MET A 1 -18.52 1.34 27.26
CA MET A 1 -18.23 1.21 25.82
C MET A 1 -16.89 0.53 25.73
N SER A 2 -16.82 -0.56 24.98
CA SER A 2 -15.80 -1.61 25.09
C SER A 2 -14.43 -1.16 24.57
N GLU A 3 -13.38 -1.65 25.23
CA GLU A 3 -11.94 -1.57 24.87
C GLU A 3 -11.60 -2.21 23.49
N GLN A 4 -12.60 -2.43 22.64
CA GLN A 4 -12.50 -3.25 21.42
C GLN A 4 -12.16 -2.44 20.17
N TYR A 5 -12.11 -1.11 20.27
CA TYR A 5 -11.81 -0.17 19.19
C TYR A 5 -10.44 0.50 19.33
N GLN A 6 -9.61 0.10 20.30
CA GLN A 6 -8.26 0.62 20.32
C GLN A 6 -7.48 -0.05 19.18
N GLU A 7 -7.13 0.77 18.17
CA GLU A 7 -6.10 0.45 17.19
C GLU A 7 -6.47 -0.66 16.20
N ALA A 8 -7.76 -0.79 15.87
CA ALA A 8 -8.24 -1.82 14.95
C ALA A 8 -7.56 -1.74 13.58
N TRP A 9 -7.13 -0.56 13.16
CA TRP A 9 -6.40 -0.36 11.92
C TRP A 9 -5.13 -1.23 11.79
N ARG A 10 -4.41 -1.47 12.90
CA ARG A 10 -3.21 -2.33 12.93
C ARG A 10 -3.52 -3.77 12.54
N THR A 11 -4.73 -4.24 12.90
CA THR A 11 -5.17 -5.59 12.55
C THR A 11 -5.37 -5.77 11.05
N TYR A 12 -5.70 -4.71 10.30
CA TYR A 12 -5.81 -4.80 8.83
C TYR A 12 -4.45 -5.03 8.18
N PHE A 13 -3.38 -4.42 8.67
CA PHE A 13 -2.04 -4.66 8.13
C PHE A 13 -1.62 -6.11 8.34
N ALA A 14 -1.78 -6.64 9.56
CA ALA A 14 -1.46 -8.03 9.87
C ALA A 14 -2.26 -9.03 9.00
N LYS A 15 -3.58 -8.80 8.83
CA LYS A 15 -4.44 -9.64 7.97
C LYS A 15 -3.99 -9.66 6.51
N ASN A 16 -3.43 -8.56 6.02
CA ASN A 16 -2.98 -8.41 4.64
C ASN A 16 -1.50 -8.79 4.43
N GLY A 17 -0.88 -9.46 5.40
CA GLY A 17 0.46 -10.02 5.27
C GLY A 17 1.61 -9.03 5.51
N TYR A 18 1.29 -7.82 6.00
CA TYR A 18 2.32 -6.88 6.45
C TYR A 18 2.97 -7.36 7.74
N GLN A 19 4.29 -7.33 7.74
CA GLN A 19 5.11 -7.69 8.90
C GLN A 19 5.65 -6.42 9.55
N PRO A 20 5.42 -6.19 10.85
CA PRO A 20 6.00 -5.06 11.55
C PRO A 20 7.52 -5.25 11.63
N LEU A 21 8.27 -4.22 11.25
CA LEU A 21 9.74 -4.14 11.39
C LEU A 21 10.13 -3.40 12.67
N LEU A 22 9.33 -2.40 13.04
CA LEU A 22 9.45 -1.66 14.30
C LEU A 22 8.21 -1.98 15.17
N GLN A 23 8.43 -2.40 16.41
CA GLN A 23 7.41 -2.54 17.45
C GLN A 23 7.92 -1.79 18.68
N MET A 24 7.32 -0.64 18.96
CA MET A 24 7.58 0.09 20.20
C MET A 24 6.76 -0.55 21.33
N GLU A 25 7.33 -1.52 22.05
CA GLU A 25 6.74 -2.01 23.31
C GLU A 25 7.11 -1.10 24.50
N THR A 26 6.35 -1.24 25.59
CA THR A 26 6.42 -0.42 26.82
C THR A 26 7.76 -0.51 27.56
N ASP A 27 8.59 -1.51 27.23
CA ASP A 27 9.88 -1.80 27.88
C ASP A 27 11.12 -1.36 27.05
N GLY A 28 10.91 -0.59 25.99
CA GLY A 28 11.98 -0.07 25.11
C GLY A 28 12.04 -0.78 23.75
N PRO A 29 12.83 -0.26 22.79
CA PRO A 29 12.87 -0.80 21.43
C PRO A 29 13.57 -2.16 21.41
N GLU A 30 12.82 -3.26 21.44
CA GLU A 30 13.33 -4.60 21.09
C GLU A 30 13.31 -4.87 19.58
N SER A 31 12.81 -3.92 18.77
CA SER A 31 12.59 -4.11 17.34
C SER A 31 13.71 -3.59 16.44
N PHE A 32 13.88 -4.27 15.30
CA PHE A 32 14.87 -4.02 14.25
C PHE A 32 14.89 -2.55 13.78
N ILE A 33 15.96 -1.83 14.13
CA ILE A 33 16.14 -0.42 13.78
C ILE A 33 16.80 -0.30 12.41
N ILE A 34 16.17 0.46 11.50
CA ILE A 34 16.76 0.89 10.23
C ILE A 34 17.50 2.20 10.52
N GLU A 35 18.82 2.20 10.41
CA GLU A 35 19.68 3.34 10.78
C GLU A 35 19.28 4.62 10.04
N GLU A 36 18.90 4.52 8.76
CA GLU A 36 18.48 5.67 7.94
C GLU A 36 17.19 6.34 8.44
N PHE A 37 16.41 5.66 9.29
CA PHE A 37 15.20 6.20 9.87
C PHE A 37 15.41 6.73 11.30
N CYS A 38 16.63 6.64 11.84
CA CYS A 38 16.98 7.22 13.12
C CYS A 38 17.48 8.66 13.00
N ASN A 39 17.42 9.39 14.10
CA ASN A 39 18.12 10.66 14.27
C ASN A 39 19.64 10.44 14.29
N ASP A 40 20.41 11.51 14.14
CA ASP A 40 21.87 11.49 14.14
C ASP A 40 22.49 10.88 15.41
N ASP A 41 21.77 10.91 16.53
CA ASP A 41 22.17 10.32 17.81
C ASP A 41 21.76 8.84 17.97
N GLY A 42 21.16 8.24 16.94
CA GLY A 42 20.68 6.87 16.90
C GLY A 42 19.32 6.68 17.58
N THR A 43 18.66 7.75 18.01
CA THR A 43 17.30 7.68 18.57
C THR A 43 16.24 7.56 17.47
N VAL A 44 15.15 6.87 17.76
CA VAL A 44 14.00 6.84 16.84
C VAL A 44 13.25 8.18 16.94
N PRO A 45 12.90 8.84 15.82
CA PRO A 45 12.12 10.07 15.85
C PRO A 45 10.77 9.87 16.55
N GLU A 46 10.34 10.85 17.35
CA GLU A 46 9.12 10.75 18.16
C GLU A 46 7.85 10.60 17.30
N GLU A 47 7.87 11.14 16.09
CA GLU A 47 6.77 10.98 15.14
C GLU A 47 6.69 9.58 14.53
N LEU A 48 7.78 8.79 14.52
CA LEU A 48 7.78 7.50 13.87
C LEU A 48 7.13 6.48 14.81
N SER A 49 5.89 6.14 14.50
CA SER A 49 5.12 5.18 15.27
C SER A 49 5.50 3.75 14.90
N GLU A 50 5.37 3.39 13.62
CA GLU A 50 5.52 2.01 13.15
C GLU A 50 6.09 1.92 11.74
N ILE A 51 6.71 0.77 11.44
CA ILE A 51 7.18 0.43 10.10
C ILE A 51 6.66 -0.95 9.75
N TYR A 52 6.07 -1.09 8.57
CA TYR A 52 5.57 -2.35 8.05
C TYR A 52 6.20 -2.71 6.71
N LEU A 53 6.49 -4.00 6.52
CA LEU A 53 7.04 -4.55 5.30
C LEU A 53 6.11 -5.61 4.72
N LEU A 54 5.77 -5.48 3.45
CA LEU A 54 5.17 -6.56 2.67
C LEU A 54 6.23 -7.24 1.82
N CYS A 55 6.12 -8.57 1.74
CA CYS A 55 6.97 -9.39 0.91
C CYS A 55 6.10 -10.22 -0.03
N ASN A 56 6.57 -10.45 -1.24
CA ASN A 56 5.91 -11.38 -2.15
C ASN A 56 6.09 -12.84 -1.68
N GLU A 57 5.47 -13.78 -2.40
CA GLU A 57 5.52 -15.22 -2.09
C GLU A 57 6.94 -15.80 -2.06
N SER A 58 7.88 -15.17 -2.76
CA SER A 58 9.30 -15.56 -2.77
C SER A 58 10.11 -14.92 -1.64
N GLY A 59 9.47 -14.22 -0.71
CA GLY A 59 10.11 -13.52 0.40
C GLY A 59 10.82 -12.23 0.01
N VAL A 60 10.59 -11.71 -1.21
CA VAL A 60 11.24 -10.48 -1.67
C VAL A 60 10.43 -9.27 -1.21
N PRO A 61 11.05 -8.28 -0.54
CA PRO A 61 10.40 -7.02 -0.17
C PRO A 61 9.74 -6.33 -1.37
N CYS A 62 8.47 -5.99 -1.25
CA CYS A 62 7.72 -5.35 -2.32
C CYS A 62 6.99 -4.08 -1.90
N GLU A 63 6.69 -3.86 -0.63
CA GLU A 63 6.08 -2.62 -0.14
C GLU A 63 6.59 -2.28 1.26
N LEU A 64 6.82 -0.99 1.51
CA LEU A 64 7.21 -0.45 2.81
C LEU A 64 6.21 0.63 3.22
N LEU A 65 5.65 0.51 4.42
CA LEU A 65 4.78 1.53 5.02
C LEU A 65 5.51 2.12 6.22
N LEU A 66 5.54 3.45 6.29
CA LEU A 66 5.98 4.20 7.45
C LEU A 66 4.75 4.89 8.04
N VAL A 67 4.47 4.62 9.31
CA VAL A 67 3.37 5.24 10.04
C VAL A 67 3.94 6.35 10.90
N LEU A 68 3.52 7.58 10.62
CA LEU A 68 3.96 8.80 11.31
C LEU A 68 2.79 9.39 12.11
N ASP A 69 3.01 9.69 13.38
CA ASP A 69 2.06 10.41 14.23
C ASP A 69 2.35 11.91 14.20
N VAL A 70 1.40 12.68 13.65
CA VAL A 70 1.49 14.13 13.51
C VAL A 70 0.68 14.76 14.64
N SER A 71 1.40 15.33 15.60
CA SER A 71 0.80 15.89 16.82
C SER A 71 -0.15 17.07 16.55
N ASP A 72 -1.06 17.31 17.50
CA ASP A 72 -1.96 18.46 17.47
C ASP A 72 -1.19 19.80 17.34
N GLY A 73 -1.70 20.70 16.50
CA GLY A 73 -1.21 22.09 16.40
C GLY A 73 -0.07 22.33 15.41
N TRP A 74 0.27 21.33 14.59
CA TRP A 74 1.19 21.51 13.47
C TRP A 74 0.68 22.52 12.45
N LYS A 75 1.57 23.42 12.02
CA LYS A 75 1.27 24.38 10.96
C LYS A 75 1.50 23.75 9.59
N GLU A 76 0.87 24.31 8.56
CA GLU A 76 1.02 23.86 7.17
C GLU A 76 2.49 23.70 6.73
N ASP A 77 3.37 24.63 7.10
CA ASP A 77 4.79 24.56 6.75
C ASP A 77 5.52 23.42 7.47
N ALA A 78 5.10 23.06 8.69
CA ALA A 78 5.69 21.97 9.46
C ALA A 78 5.35 20.61 8.82
N ILE A 79 4.12 20.43 8.34
CA ILE A 79 3.68 19.22 7.63
C ILE A 79 4.54 19.00 6.39
N LYS A 80 4.74 20.05 5.58
CA LYS A 80 5.58 19.95 4.37
C LYS A 80 7.04 19.67 4.69
N ALA A 81 7.56 20.27 5.77
CA ALA A 81 8.93 20.03 6.21
C ALA A 81 9.12 18.57 6.62
N LEU A 82 8.21 18.01 7.43
CA LEU A 82 8.25 16.60 7.83
C LEU A 82 8.17 15.66 6.64
N CYS A 83 7.21 15.87 5.75
CA CYS A 83 7.06 15.08 4.53
C CYS A 83 8.36 15.03 3.71
N ARG A 84 9.06 16.17 3.60
CA ARG A 84 10.35 16.28 2.88
C ARG A 84 11.48 15.59 3.63
N GLU A 85 11.55 15.77 4.94
CA GLU A 85 12.56 15.11 5.78
C GLU A 85 12.43 13.59 5.66
N TRP A 86 11.22 13.05 5.77
CA TRP A 86 10.99 11.61 5.61
C TRP A 86 11.22 11.13 4.18
N ASP A 87 10.89 11.94 3.17
CA ASP A 87 11.26 11.65 1.79
C ASP A 87 12.80 11.55 1.62
N GLU A 88 13.57 12.41 2.27
CA GLU A 88 15.04 12.35 2.26
C GLU A 88 15.57 11.10 2.98
N ARG A 89 15.01 10.76 4.15
CA ARG A 89 15.34 9.52 4.89
C ARG A 89 15.02 8.28 4.07
N ILE A 90 13.84 8.22 3.45
CA ILE A 90 13.43 7.14 2.54
C ILE A 90 14.38 7.05 1.35
N LEU A 91 14.75 8.18 0.74
CA LEU A 91 15.69 8.20 -0.37
C LEU A 91 17.07 7.68 0.04
N SER A 92 17.56 8.05 1.24
CA SER A 92 18.80 7.53 1.80
C SER A 92 18.73 6.01 1.95
N PHE A 93 17.66 5.52 2.59
CA PHE A 93 17.40 4.08 2.74
C PHE A 93 17.35 3.33 1.41
N LEU A 94 16.64 3.86 0.41
CA LEU A 94 16.51 3.23 -0.90
C LEU A 94 17.83 3.16 -1.69
N ASN A 95 18.80 4.02 -1.40
CA ASN A 95 20.09 4.06 -2.09
C ASN A 95 21.22 3.35 -1.33
N PHE A 96 21.18 3.41 0.00
CA PHE A 96 22.28 2.98 0.87
C PHE A 96 21.87 2.02 1.97
N GLY A 97 20.60 2.05 2.37
CA GLY A 97 20.11 1.27 3.50
C GLY A 97 19.92 -0.20 3.19
N SER A 98 19.83 -1.01 4.23
CA SER A 98 19.65 -2.45 4.06
C SER A 98 18.56 -2.94 4.98
N LEU A 99 17.80 -3.92 4.50
CA LEU A 99 16.85 -4.62 5.35
C LEU A 99 17.61 -5.69 6.15
N PRO A 100 17.49 -5.69 7.48
CA PRO A 100 18.14 -6.68 8.33
C PRO A 100 17.80 -8.11 7.90
N GLY A 101 18.82 -8.96 7.76
CA GLY A 101 18.66 -10.34 7.31
C GLY A 101 18.31 -10.50 5.81
N ARG A 102 18.24 -9.40 5.06
CA ARG A 102 17.87 -9.37 3.62
C ARG A 102 18.79 -8.47 2.80
N GLU A 103 20.03 -8.35 3.21
CA GLU A 103 21.08 -7.49 2.62
C GLU A 103 21.27 -7.71 1.11
N GLN A 104 20.91 -8.88 0.58
CA GLN A 104 21.07 -9.25 -0.84
C GLN A 104 19.75 -9.22 -1.65
N GLN A 105 18.60 -9.04 -1.02
CA GLN A 105 17.27 -9.22 -1.63
C GLN A 105 16.58 -7.86 -1.87
N SER A 106 17.18 -7.11 -2.81
CA SER A 106 16.61 -6.02 -3.61
C SER A 106 15.85 -4.88 -2.89
N GLN A 107 16.55 -3.76 -2.67
CA GLN A 107 15.96 -2.41 -2.52
C GLN A 107 15.20 -1.96 -3.80
N TYR A 108 15.52 -2.55 -4.97
CA TYR A 108 14.98 -2.12 -6.26
C TYR A 108 13.46 -2.21 -6.39
N LEU A 109 12.82 -3.20 -5.76
CA LEU A 109 11.36 -3.34 -5.79
C LEU A 109 10.67 -2.32 -4.87
N LEU A 110 11.33 -1.90 -3.80
CA LEU A 110 10.82 -0.86 -2.89
C LEU A 110 10.89 0.53 -3.49
N LYS A 111 11.74 0.77 -4.50
CA LYS A 111 12.03 2.11 -5.06
C LYS A 111 10.80 2.90 -5.51
N TYR A 112 9.67 2.24 -5.76
CA TYR A 112 8.41 2.88 -6.16
C TYR A 112 7.22 2.52 -5.26
N ASN A 113 7.47 1.80 -4.16
CA ASN A 113 6.40 1.26 -3.33
C ASN A 113 6.66 1.52 -1.85
N VAL A 114 7.03 2.76 -1.54
CA VAL A 114 7.08 3.29 -0.17
C VAL A 114 5.89 4.21 0.06
N MET A 115 5.20 4.05 1.19
CA MET A 115 4.09 4.89 1.60
C MET A 115 4.33 5.47 3.00
N GLN A 116 4.09 6.76 3.15
CA GLN A 116 3.99 7.44 4.44
C GLN A 116 2.50 7.56 4.79
N ILE A 117 2.09 6.99 5.93
CA ILE A 117 0.75 7.11 6.49
C ILE A 117 0.86 8.07 7.66
N LEU A 118 0.33 9.28 7.50
CA LEU A 118 0.38 10.34 8.50
C LEU A 118 -0.94 10.32 9.28
N LEU A 119 -0.85 9.87 10.52
CA LEU A 119 -1.92 9.86 11.50
C LEU A 119 -2.03 11.24 12.11
N SER A 120 -3.20 11.88 12.05
CA SER A 120 -3.37 13.22 12.59
C SER A 120 -4.81 13.48 13.04
N ASP A 121 -5.07 14.63 13.66
CA ASP A 121 -6.44 15.10 13.85
C ASP A 121 -7.15 15.35 12.48
N PRO A 122 -8.50 15.37 12.45
CA PRO A 122 -9.27 15.60 11.21
C PRO A 122 -9.02 16.95 10.53
N VAL A 123 -8.61 17.97 11.28
CA VAL A 123 -8.33 19.31 10.74
C VAL A 123 -7.03 19.29 9.95
N ILE A 124 -5.99 18.67 10.51
CA ILE A 124 -4.68 18.49 9.86
C ILE A 124 -4.81 17.60 8.64
N ALA A 125 -5.51 16.46 8.75
CA ALA A 125 -5.64 15.49 7.66
C ALA A 125 -6.28 16.09 6.40
N ARG A 126 -7.10 17.13 6.57
CA ARG A 126 -7.83 17.81 5.48
C ARG A 126 -7.30 19.21 5.17
N CYS A 127 -6.17 19.62 5.75
CA CYS A 127 -5.61 20.95 5.49
C CYS A 127 -5.00 21.06 4.08
N ALA A 128 -4.76 22.30 3.62
CA ALA A 128 -4.23 22.55 2.27
C ALA A 128 -2.82 21.97 2.07
N ALA A 129 -2.00 21.94 3.12
CA ALA A 129 -0.68 21.33 3.08
C ALA A 129 -0.77 19.82 2.88
N ALA A 130 -1.58 19.11 3.66
CA ALA A 130 -1.81 17.68 3.53
C ALA A 130 -2.24 17.31 2.10
N MET A 131 -3.29 17.97 1.59
CA MET A 131 -3.78 17.74 0.22
C MET A 131 -2.73 18.05 -0.88
N SER A 132 -1.81 18.98 -0.63
CA SER A 132 -0.71 19.29 -1.55
C SER A 132 0.34 18.17 -1.55
N GLU A 133 0.67 17.65 -0.37
CA GLU A 133 1.65 16.58 -0.21
C GLU A 133 1.14 15.22 -0.68
N GLU A 134 -0.15 14.90 -0.52
CA GLU A 134 -0.75 13.67 -1.10
C GLU A 134 -0.61 13.61 -2.62
N LYS A 135 -0.69 14.77 -3.29
CA LYS A 135 -0.49 14.88 -4.74
C LYS A 135 0.99 14.80 -5.14
N SER A 136 1.90 14.99 -4.20
CA SER A 136 3.34 14.93 -4.41
C SER A 136 3.82 13.49 -4.36
N THR A 137 4.03 12.86 -5.52
CA THR A 137 4.49 11.46 -5.62
C THR A 137 5.99 11.35 -5.92
N ASN A 138 6.80 12.28 -5.44
CA ASN A 138 8.22 12.37 -5.85
C ASN A 138 9.08 11.22 -5.33
N ILE A 139 8.88 10.77 -4.08
CA ILE A 139 9.71 9.74 -3.44
C ILE A 139 8.85 8.68 -2.77
N SER A 140 7.90 9.09 -1.93
CA SER A 140 6.88 8.21 -1.38
C SER A 140 5.48 8.66 -1.78
N ARG A 141 4.52 7.72 -1.71
CA ARG A 141 3.09 8.07 -1.61
C ARG A 141 2.83 8.57 -0.20
N LYS A 142 1.95 9.54 -0.03
CA LYS A 142 1.57 10.10 1.27
C LYS A 142 0.08 9.96 1.42
N LEU A 143 -0.35 9.52 2.59
CA LEU A 143 -1.74 9.37 2.94
C LEU A 143 -1.96 10.02 4.30
N PHE A 144 -2.87 10.98 4.36
CA PHE A 144 -3.25 11.59 5.63
C PHE A 144 -4.55 10.96 6.12
N VAL A 145 -4.50 10.47 7.35
CA VAL A 145 -5.56 9.67 7.95
C VAL A 145 -5.93 10.28 9.29
N SER A 146 -7.20 10.62 9.44
CA SER A 146 -7.72 11.20 10.67
C SER A 146 -7.84 10.13 11.76
N ILE A 147 -7.42 10.45 12.98
CA ILE A 147 -7.60 9.61 14.17
C ILE A 147 -8.61 10.24 15.13
N GLU A 148 -9.53 9.43 15.62
CA GLU A 148 -10.43 9.76 16.72
C GLU A 148 -10.47 8.62 17.73
N ASN A 149 -10.34 8.93 19.02
CA ASN A 149 -10.35 7.93 20.12
C ASN A 149 -9.29 6.81 19.98
N GLY A 150 -8.15 7.08 19.33
CA GLY A 150 -7.07 6.12 19.15
C GLY A 150 -7.26 5.15 17.99
N ASP A 151 -8.25 5.39 17.12
CA ASP A 151 -8.45 4.62 15.88
C ASP A 151 -8.65 5.54 14.68
N VAL A 152 -8.44 4.99 13.48
CA VAL A 152 -8.68 5.70 12.23
C VAL A 152 -10.18 5.96 12.06
N THR A 153 -10.55 7.18 11.67
CA THR A 153 -11.95 7.53 11.44
C THR A 153 -12.56 6.68 10.33
N GLU A 154 -13.84 6.36 10.44
CA GLU A 154 -14.54 5.52 9.45
C GLU A 154 -14.47 6.09 8.03
N SER A 155 -14.46 7.43 7.88
CA SER A 155 -14.31 8.11 6.59
C SER A 155 -12.97 7.87 5.93
N ASP A 156 -11.93 7.62 6.72
CA ASP A 156 -10.55 7.53 6.27
C ASP A 156 -10.06 6.08 6.26
N LEU A 157 -10.80 5.15 6.88
CA LEU A 157 -10.54 3.72 6.79
C LEU A 157 -10.42 3.26 5.33
N SER A 158 -11.32 3.71 4.44
CA SER A 158 -11.26 3.35 3.01
C SER A 158 -10.04 3.88 2.26
N MET A 159 -9.32 4.83 2.85
CA MET A 159 -8.09 5.37 2.28
C MET A 159 -6.89 4.49 2.63
N LEU A 160 -6.95 3.73 3.73
CA LEU A 160 -5.88 2.83 4.10
C LEU A 160 -5.67 1.79 3.00
N PRO A 161 -4.41 1.50 2.65
CA PRO A 161 -4.11 0.42 1.75
C PRO A 161 -4.77 -0.86 2.27
N PHE A 162 -5.50 -1.55 1.41
CA PHE A 162 -6.12 -2.85 1.71
C PHE A 162 -7.27 -2.83 2.72
N TYR A 163 -7.89 -1.67 3.00
CA TYR A 163 -9.22 -1.63 3.61
C TYR A 163 -10.28 -2.08 2.59
N PHE A 164 -10.24 -3.37 2.25
CA PHE A 164 -11.22 -4.04 1.40
C PHE A 164 -11.93 -5.18 2.15
N ASP A 165 -11.98 -5.10 3.49
CA ASP A 165 -12.68 -6.09 4.34
C ASP A 165 -14.22 -6.11 4.14
N GLN A 166 -14.77 -5.38 3.15
CA GLN A 166 -16.18 -5.51 2.73
C GLN A 166 -16.40 -5.63 1.21
N LEU A 167 -15.35 -5.81 0.42
CA LEU A 167 -15.50 -6.62 -0.79
C LEU A 167 -15.26 -8.09 -0.39
N THR A 168 -15.85 -8.51 0.74
CA THR A 168 -16.21 -9.92 0.93
C THR A 168 -16.71 -10.39 -0.41
N GLN A 169 -16.00 -11.35 -1.00
CA GLN A 169 -16.38 -12.10 -2.19
C GLN A 169 -17.89 -12.06 -2.30
N GLY A 170 -18.39 -11.06 -3.03
CA GLY A 170 -19.83 -10.94 -3.23
C GLY A 170 -20.10 -12.23 -3.94
N THR A 171 -20.79 -13.16 -3.26
CA THR A 171 -21.25 -14.44 -3.81
C THR A 171 -21.43 -14.19 -5.28
N THR A 172 -20.55 -14.76 -6.11
CA THR A 172 -20.50 -14.40 -7.54
C THR A 172 -21.93 -14.39 -7.99
N ALA A 173 -22.45 -13.20 -8.32
CA ALA A 173 -23.87 -13.08 -8.61
C ALA A 173 -24.05 -13.98 -9.82
N SER A 174 -24.73 -15.13 -9.64
CA SER A 174 -24.85 -16.14 -10.69
C SER A 174 -25.45 -15.55 -11.96
N GLU A 175 -26.20 -14.46 -11.80
CA GLU A 175 -26.71 -13.60 -12.85
C GLU A 175 -25.59 -12.89 -13.62
N SER A 176 -24.61 -12.28 -12.95
CA SER A 176 -23.45 -11.62 -13.59
C SER A 176 -22.50 -12.61 -14.27
N GLU A 177 -22.31 -13.82 -13.72
CA GLU A 177 -21.56 -14.89 -14.41
C GLU A 177 -22.26 -15.32 -15.70
N SER A 178 -23.59 -15.46 -15.66
CA SER A 178 -24.39 -15.81 -16.83
C SER A 178 -24.39 -14.72 -17.91
N GLU A 179 -24.35 -13.45 -17.52
CA GLU A 179 -24.20 -12.31 -18.44
C GLU A 179 -22.79 -12.27 -19.06
N LEU A 180 -21.75 -12.52 -18.27
CA LEU A 180 -20.37 -12.60 -18.75
C LEU A 180 -20.17 -13.75 -19.74
N GLU A 181 -20.74 -14.93 -19.48
CA GLU A 181 -20.71 -16.06 -20.42
C GLU A 181 -21.36 -15.74 -21.78
N GLN A 182 -22.34 -14.82 -21.81
CA GLN A 182 -22.99 -14.40 -23.06
C GLN A 182 -22.14 -13.42 -23.87
N ILE A 183 -21.27 -12.63 -23.22
CA ILE A 183 -20.43 -11.62 -23.86
C ILE A 183 -19.08 -12.20 -24.31
N LEU A 184 -18.57 -13.17 -23.53
CA LEU A 184 -17.31 -13.83 -23.82
C LEU A 184 -17.37 -14.65 -25.11
N PRO A 185 -16.26 -14.72 -25.87
CA PRO A 185 -16.23 -15.50 -27.10
C PRO A 185 -16.37 -16.97 -26.73
N ARG A 186 -17.17 -17.72 -27.50
CA ARG A 186 -17.25 -19.16 -27.28
C ARG A 186 -15.86 -19.78 -27.33
N ARG A 187 -15.57 -20.66 -26.37
CA ARG A 187 -14.26 -21.30 -26.22
C ARG A 187 -13.75 -21.91 -27.52
N ASP A 188 -14.61 -22.61 -28.26
CA ASP A 188 -14.29 -23.25 -29.54
C ASP A 188 -13.86 -22.28 -30.65
N LYS A 189 -14.24 -21.00 -30.57
CA LYS A 189 -13.88 -19.97 -31.55
C LYS A 189 -12.60 -19.22 -31.21
N VAL A 190 -12.30 -19.04 -29.93
CA VAL A 190 -11.15 -18.24 -29.47
C VAL A 190 -10.45 -18.94 -28.30
N MET A 191 -10.06 -20.21 -28.52
CA MET A 191 -9.41 -21.05 -27.51
C MET A 191 -8.17 -20.39 -26.92
N CYS A 192 -7.44 -19.61 -27.73
CA CYS A 192 -6.19 -18.98 -27.34
C CYS A 192 -6.32 -18.01 -26.16
N LEU A 193 -7.52 -17.46 -25.87
CA LEU A 193 -7.77 -16.59 -24.72
C LEU A 193 -8.02 -17.36 -23.40
N TYR A 194 -8.32 -18.66 -23.48
CA TYR A 194 -8.65 -19.50 -22.32
C TYR A 194 -7.50 -20.41 -21.89
N GLU A 195 -6.42 -20.44 -22.66
CA GLU A 195 -5.22 -21.21 -22.35
C GLU A 195 -4.26 -20.39 -21.47
N THR A 196 -3.64 -21.05 -20.50
CA THR A 196 -2.60 -20.44 -19.66
C THR A 196 -1.25 -20.65 -20.32
N TYR A 197 -0.52 -19.56 -20.58
CA TYR A 197 0.82 -19.63 -21.15
C TYR A 197 1.86 -19.24 -20.11
N THR A 198 2.84 -20.11 -19.90
CA THR A 198 3.96 -19.87 -18.98
C THR A 198 5.12 -19.12 -19.63
N THR A 199 5.02 -18.84 -20.94
CA THR A 199 6.04 -18.17 -21.76
C THR A 199 5.36 -17.32 -22.83
N GLU A 200 6.09 -16.36 -23.43
CA GLU A 200 5.59 -15.60 -24.58
C GLU A 200 5.15 -16.54 -25.71
N LYS A 201 3.87 -16.42 -26.13
CA LYS A 201 3.30 -17.15 -27.26
C LYS A 201 3.13 -16.19 -28.43
N ALA A 202 3.67 -16.58 -29.58
CA ALA A 202 3.31 -15.97 -30.85
C ALA A 202 1.96 -16.52 -31.30
N PHE A 203 1.00 -15.63 -31.54
CA PHE A 203 -0.33 -16.00 -32.05
C PHE A 203 -0.31 -16.08 -33.57
N SER A 204 -1.04 -17.05 -34.13
CA SER A 204 -1.19 -17.17 -35.58
C SER A 204 -2.06 -16.03 -36.14
N GLU A 205 -1.95 -15.75 -37.43
CA GLU A 205 -2.82 -14.76 -38.08
C GLU A 205 -4.31 -15.14 -37.97
N GLU A 206 -4.60 -16.44 -37.95
CA GLU A 206 -5.96 -16.99 -37.77
C GLU A 206 -6.50 -16.73 -36.36
N GLU A 207 -5.69 -16.93 -35.32
CA GLU A 207 -6.05 -16.63 -33.93
C GLU A 207 -6.31 -15.13 -33.74
N VAL A 208 -5.45 -14.29 -34.33
CA VAL A 208 -5.59 -12.82 -34.28
C VAL A 208 -6.85 -12.36 -35.03
N ALA A 209 -7.15 -12.98 -36.18
CA ALA A 209 -8.37 -12.67 -36.94
C ALA A 209 -9.64 -13.04 -36.15
N ALA A 210 -9.66 -14.20 -35.49
CA ALA A 210 -10.78 -14.65 -34.67
C ALA A 210 -11.05 -13.71 -33.48
N VAL A 211 -9.99 -13.24 -32.79
CA VAL A 211 -10.12 -12.24 -31.72
C VAL A 211 -10.65 -10.91 -32.26
N LYS A 212 -10.13 -10.44 -33.40
CA LYS A 212 -10.59 -9.19 -34.04
C LYS A 212 -12.06 -9.26 -34.46
N GLU A 213 -12.50 -10.40 -34.99
CA GLU A 213 -13.90 -10.61 -35.38
C GLU A 213 -14.82 -10.55 -34.16
N TRP A 214 -14.45 -11.21 -33.05
CA TRP A 214 -15.20 -11.12 -31.80
C TRP A 214 -15.29 -9.68 -31.27
N LEU A 215 -14.15 -8.98 -31.17
CA LEU A 215 -14.10 -7.58 -30.72
C LEU A 215 -14.86 -6.62 -31.65
N GLY A 216 -14.89 -6.92 -32.96
CA GLY A 216 -15.62 -6.14 -33.95
C GLY A 216 -17.14 -6.33 -33.88
N ASN A 217 -17.59 -7.52 -33.52
CA ASN A 217 -19.01 -7.85 -33.34
C ASN A 217 -19.59 -7.36 -32.00
N ALA A 218 -18.75 -7.00 -31.03
CA ALA A 218 -19.17 -6.44 -29.74
C ALA A 218 -19.68 -4.98 -29.81
N LYS A 219 -19.83 -4.40 -31.02
CA LYS A 219 -20.32 -3.03 -31.26
C LYS A 219 -21.79 -2.93 -31.71
N ASN A 220 -22.58 -4.00 -31.65
CA ASN A 220 -24.02 -3.98 -31.96
C ASN A 220 -24.85 -4.45 -30.77
#